data_AF-A0AAV4HUT6-F1
#
_entry.id   AF-A0AAV4HUT6-F1
#
_cell.length_a   1.000
_cell.length_b   1.000
_cell.length_c   1.000
_cell.angle_alpha   90.00
_cell.angle_beta   90.00
_cell.angle_gamma   90.00
#
_symmetry.space_group_name_H-M   'P 1'
#
loop_
_entity.id
_entity.type
_entity.pdbx_description
1 polymer ?
#
loop_
_entity_poly.entity_id
_entity_poly.type
_entity_poly.pdbx_seq_one_letter_code
_entity_poly.pdbx_strand_id
1 'polypeptide(L)'
;MKNKAYRNKDRDPASFKKARLDLKKGIKEEKRKHRDKINGLFDTNDTKTLWSNLGQITQYNVRKQTDVPDDIALPDRLNNFYARFERDNNTKPNPLPCDSSSSATLAVDEYETRCALGRLRENEAPGPDMTKPRLLKLCSSQLPPVLTYIFNWSLEANTVSFCFKKIYKCSCSKKGFT
;
A
#
# COMPACT_ATOMS: atom_id res chain seq x y z
N MET A 1 51.01 3.85 5.02
CA MET A 1 51.79 4.94 4.37
C MET A 1 51.32 6.36 4.73
N LYS A 2 50.01 6.69 4.77
CA LYS A 2 49.49 8.05 5.06
C LYS A 2 50.00 8.72 6.35
N ASN A 3 50.10 7.99 7.46
CA ASN A 3 50.55 8.55 8.74
C ASN A 3 52.01 9.01 8.74
N LYS A 4 52.86 8.42 7.88
CA LYS A 4 54.28 8.78 7.79
C LYS A 4 54.49 10.09 7.00
N ALA A 5 53.75 10.26 5.90
CA ALA A 5 53.79 11.48 5.08
C ALA A 5 53.15 12.69 5.78
N TYR A 6 52.09 12.49 6.58
CA TYR A 6 51.48 13.57 7.37
C TYR A 6 52.40 14.07 8.50
N ARG A 7 53.14 13.16 9.14
CA ARG A 7 54.10 13.51 10.20
C ARG A 7 55.32 14.28 9.71
N ASN A 8 55.71 14.13 8.44
CA ASN A 8 56.88 14.80 7.83
C ASN A 8 56.49 15.95 6.89
N LYS A 9 55.28 16.50 7.01
CA LYS A 9 54.71 17.51 6.11
C LYS A 9 55.61 18.75 5.87
N ASP A 10 56.41 19.13 6.87
CA ASP A 10 57.28 20.32 6.82
C ASP A 10 58.67 20.00 6.24
N ARG A 11 59.07 18.73 6.22
CA ARG A 11 60.40 18.28 5.76
C ARG A 11 60.40 17.82 4.29
N ASP A 12 59.25 17.37 3.78
CA ASP A 12 59.05 17.03 2.37
C ASP A 12 57.61 17.37 1.92
N PRO A 13 57.36 18.65 1.56
CA PRO A 13 56.03 19.12 1.20
C PRO A 13 55.52 18.52 -0.13
N ALA A 14 56.43 18.09 -1.01
CA ALA A 14 56.08 17.52 -2.31
C ALA A 14 55.47 16.12 -2.17
N SER A 15 56.05 15.25 -1.34
CA SER A 15 55.49 13.91 -1.09
C SER A 15 54.17 13.98 -0.33
N PHE A 16 54.01 14.92 0.61
CA PHE A 16 52.75 15.17 1.29
C PHE A 16 51.64 15.61 0.31
N LYS A 17 51.95 16.56 -0.58
CA LYS A 17 51.00 17.04 -1.61
C LYS A 17 50.59 15.91 -2.55
N LYS A 18 51.53 15.08 -2.99
CA LYS A 18 51.26 13.90 -3.82
C LYS A 18 50.34 12.90 -3.12
N ALA A 19 50.68 12.50 -1.88
CA ALA A 19 49.85 11.58 -1.10
C ALA A 19 48.43 12.11 -0.86
N ARG A 20 48.27 13.43 -0.66
CA ARG A 20 46.97 14.08 -0.51
C ARG A 20 46.17 14.08 -1.82
N LEU A 21 46.82 14.32 -2.95
CA LEU A 21 46.18 14.24 -4.28
C LEU A 21 45.72 12.81 -4.57
N ASP A 22 46.58 11.82 -4.30
CA ASP A 22 46.26 10.40 -4.51
C ASP A 22 45.09 9.96 -3.62
N LEU A 23 45.04 10.43 -2.36
CA LEU A 23 43.89 10.22 -1.49
C LEU A 23 42.60 10.83 -2.07
N LYS A 24 42.66 12.09 -2.52
CA LYS A 24 41.50 12.77 -3.09
C LYS A 24 41.00 12.07 -4.36
N LYS A 25 41.93 11.60 -5.20
CA LYS A 25 41.64 10.80 -6.39
C LYS A 25 40.97 9.48 -6.00
N GLY A 26 41.54 8.73 -5.06
CA GLY A 26 40.97 7.47 -4.57
C GLY A 26 39.56 7.63 -3.99
N ILE A 27 39.31 8.67 -3.19
CA ILE A 27 37.96 8.97 -2.67
C ILE A 27 36.99 9.28 -3.82
N LYS A 28 37.42 10.08 -4.80
CA LYS A 28 36.56 10.43 -5.95
C LYS A 28 36.21 9.20 -6.78
N GLU A 29 37.18 8.31 -6.98
CA GLU A 29 37.04 7.07 -7.72
C GLU A 29 36.11 6.08 -7.01
N GLU A 30 36.30 5.86 -5.70
CA GLU A 30 35.40 5.00 -4.92
C GLU A 30 33.97 5.56 -4.85
N LYS A 31 33.82 6.89 -4.69
CA LYS A 31 32.49 7.53 -4.78
C LYS A 31 31.84 7.35 -6.15
N ARG A 32 32.63 7.38 -7.23
CA ARG A 32 32.12 7.13 -8.60
C ARG A 32 31.65 5.69 -8.73
N LYS A 33 32.49 4.70 -8.38
CA LYS A 33 32.12 3.28 -8.40
C LYS A 33 30.85 2.99 -7.61
N HIS A 34 30.71 3.59 -6.42
CA HIS A 34 29.50 3.42 -5.62
C HIS A 34 28.26 4.01 -6.30
N ARG A 35 28.35 5.21 -6.89
CA ARG A 35 27.23 5.79 -7.66
C ARG A 35 26.86 4.93 -8.85
N ASP A 36 27.85 4.45 -9.61
CA ASP A 36 27.61 3.62 -10.80
C ASP A 36 26.92 2.30 -10.40
N LYS A 37 27.34 1.69 -9.28
CA LYS A 37 26.68 0.52 -8.69
C LYS A 37 25.23 0.79 -8.30
N ILE A 38 24.95 1.92 -7.64
CA ILE A 38 23.60 2.29 -7.23
C ILE A 38 22.72 2.54 -8.46
N ASN A 39 23.21 3.27 -9.45
CA ASN A 39 22.46 3.57 -10.68
C ASN A 39 22.15 2.31 -11.49
N GLY A 40 23.11 1.39 -11.67
CA GLY A 40 22.87 0.15 -12.41
C GLY A 40 21.85 -0.79 -11.76
N LEU A 41 21.59 -0.64 -10.47
CA LEU A 41 20.54 -1.37 -9.76
C LEU A 41 19.13 -0.80 -9.99
N PHE A 42 19.03 0.43 -10.52
CA PHE A 42 17.75 1.01 -10.96
C PHE A 42 17.38 0.63 -12.39
N ASP A 43 18.36 0.23 -13.20
CA ASP A 43 18.15 -0.20 -14.59
C ASP A 43 17.60 -1.64 -14.67
N THR A 44 17.65 -2.41 -13.57
CA THR A 44 17.06 -3.75 -13.50
C THR A 44 15.55 -3.69 -13.25
N ASN A 45 14.75 -4.33 -14.12
CA ASN A 45 13.29 -4.46 -13.98
C ASN A 45 12.87 -5.45 -12.87
N ASP A 46 13.65 -5.55 -11.79
CA ASP A 46 13.33 -6.36 -10.62
C ASP A 46 12.92 -5.42 -9.47
N THR A 47 11.65 -5.45 -9.13
CA THR A 47 11.07 -4.61 -8.07
C THR A 47 11.66 -4.94 -6.69
N LYS A 48 12.06 -6.19 -6.44
CA LYS A 48 12.57 -6.62 -5.15
C LYS A 48 13.95 -6.02 -4.86
N THR A 49 14.83 -6.00 -5.85
CA THR A 49 16.15 -5.38 -5.72
C THR A 49 16.01 -3.87 -5.58
N LEU A 50 15.14 -3.23 -6.38
CA LEU A 50 14.80 -1.80 -6.24
C LEU A 50 14.42 -1.42 -4.80
N TRP A 51 13.47 -2.14 -4.20
CA TRP A 51 13.04 -1.87 -2.82
C TRP A 51 14.16 -2.11 -1.78
N SER A 52 14.97 -3.16 -1.95
CA SER A 52 16.12 -3.40 -1.08
C SER A 52 17.16 -2.28 -1.17
N ASN A 53 17.39 -1.75 -2.36
CA ASN A 53 18.38 -0.68 -2.59
C ASN A 53 17.89 0.66 -2.08
N LEU A 54 16.60 0.97 -2.28
CA LEU A 54 15.98 2.16 -1.72
C LEU A 54 16.11 2.20 -0.19
N GLY A 55 15.91 1.05 0.47
CA GLY A 55 16.14 0.91 1.91
C GLY A 55 17.60 1.15 2.34
N GLN A 56 18.58 0.68 1.56
CA GLN A 56 20.01 0.95 1.84
C GLN A 56 20.38 2.43 1.69
N ILE A 57 19.84 3.13 0.68
CA ILE A 57 20.14 4.54 0.40
C ILE A 57 19.54 5.44 1.47
N THR A 58 18.26 5.24 1.75
CA THR A 58 17.49 6.07 2.69
C THR A 58 17.81 5.73 4.15
N GLN A 59 18.60 4.68 4.39
CA GLN A 59 18.74 4.01 5.69
C GLN A 59 17.39 3.62 6.30
N TYR A 60 16.32 3.62 5.49
CA TYR A 60 15.06 2.95 5.73
C TYR A 60 15.29 1.45 5.56
N ASN A 61 16.26 0.91 6.28
CA ASN A 61 16.13 -0.47 6.69
C ASN A 61 14.95 -0.46 7.64
N VAL A 62 14.00 -1.36 7.43
CA VAL A 62 12.95 -1.70 8.39
C VAL A 62 13.63 -2.32 9.61
N ARG A 63 14.47 -1.55 10.31
CA ARG A 63 14.69 -1.71 11.72
C ARG A 63 13.31 -1.54 12.29
N LYS A 64 12.87 -2.56 13.02
CA LYS A 64 11.63 -2.59 13.79
C LYS A 64 11.67 -1.55 14.92
N GLN A 65 12.00 -0.30 14.62
CA GLN A 65 11.78 0.83 15.50
C GLN A 65 10.37 1.31 15.23
N THR A 66 9.42 0.60 15.82
CA THR A 66 8.24 1.27 16.32
C THR A 66 8.54 1.60 17.78
N ASP A 67 9.33 2.66 18.01
CA ASP A 67 9.15 3.50 19.21
C ASP A 67 7.90 4.37 18.99
N VAL A 68 6.81 3.75 18.50
CA VAL A 68 5.49 4.31 18.61
C VAL A 68 5.13 4.03 20.06
N PRO A 69 4.87 5.05 20.90
CA PRO A 69 4.26 4.80 22.20
C PRO A 69 3.10 3.87 21.95
N ASP A 70 2.98 2.80 22.75
CA ASP A 70 1.85 1.88 22.72
C ASP A 70 0.60 2.64 23.22
N ASP A 71 0.18 3.64 22.45
CA ASP A 71 -1.00 4.43 22.67
C ASP A 71 -2.15 3.56 22.20
N ILE A 72 -2.56 2.68 23.11
CA ILE A 72 -3.66 1.73 22.94
C ILE A 72 -4.93 2.48 22.50
N ALA A 73 -5.04 3.78 22.78
CA ALA A 73 -6.17 4.62 22.39
C ALA A 73 -6.03 5.26 20.99
N LEU A 74 -4.87 5.19 20.34
CA LEU A 74 -4.64 5.77 19.00
C LEU A 74 -5.62 5.20 17.95
N PRO A 75 -5.86 3.88 17.85
CA PRO A 75 -6.82 3.33 16.90
C PRO A 75 -8.23 3.86 17.13
N ASP A 76 -8.64 4.02 18.38
CA ASP A 76 -9.95 4.56 18.73
C ASP A 76 -10.04 6.05 18.43
N ARG A 77 -8.98 6.82 18.65
CA ARG A 77 -8.91 8.25 18.29
C ARG A 77 -9.02 8.45 16.78
N LEU A 78 -8.33 7.62 15.98
CA LEU A 78 -8.42 7.65 14.52
C LEU A 78 -9.81 7.25 14.03
N ASN A 79 -10.37 6.17 14.57
CA ASN A 79 -11.74 5.77 14.25
C ASN A 79 -12.74 6.88 14.55
N ASN A 80 -12.63 7.54 15.71
CA ASN A 80 -13.50 8.68 16.04
C ASN A 80 -13.30 9.86 15.09
N PHE A 81 -12.06 10.17 14.70
CA PHE A 81 -11.76 11.28 13.81
C PHE A 81 -12.30 11.06 12.39
N TYR A 82 -12.19 9.85 11.84
CA TYR A 82 -12.64 9.57 10.48
C TYR A 82 -14.12 9.17 10.42
N ALA A 83 -14.67 8.50 11.44
CA ALA A 83 -16.09 8.14 11.48
C ALA A 83 -17.03 9.28 11.88
N ARG A 84 -16.51 10.46 12.26
CA ARG A 84 -17.34 11.64 12.61
C ARG A 84 -18.28 12.06 11.49
N PHE A 85 -17.89 11.82 10.24
CA PHE A 85 -18.70 12.16 9.07
C PHE A 85 -19.88 11.22 8.88
N GLU A 86 -19.84 10.00 9.41
CA GLU A 86 -20.92 9.02 9.32
C GLU A 86 -21.91 9.15 10.47
N ARG A 87 -21.47 9.64 11.63
CA ARG A 87 -22.26 9.71 12.86
C ARG A 87 -23.41 10.72 12.76
N ASP A 88 -23.22 11.78 11.98
CA ASP A 88 -24.21 12.83 11.73
C ASP A 88 -24.78 12.77 10.30
N ASN A 89 -24.51 11.70 9.54
CA ASN A 89 -24.97 11.50 8.16
C ASN A 89 -26.47 11.11 8.07
N ASN A 90 -27.30 11.84 8.81
CA ASN A 90 -28.77 11.82 8.68
C ASN A 90 -29.25 12.79 7.60
N THR A 91 -28.35 13.55 6.98
CA THR A 91 -28.67 14.41 5.85
C THR A 91 -28.88 13.52 4.62
N LYS A 92 -30.11 13.50 4.09
CA LYS A 92 -30.35 12.92 2.76
C LYS A 92 -29.39 13.63 1.78
N PRO A 93 -28.59 12.89 0.99
CA PRO A 93 -27.74 13.53 0.00
C PRO A 93 -28.63 14.38 -0.91
N ASN A 94 -28.37 15.69 -0.96
CA ASN A 94 -29.02 16.55 -1.92
C ASN A 94 -28.47 16.15 -3.30
N PRO A 95 -29.29 15.66 -4.24
CA PRO A 95 -28.81 15.35 -5.58
C PRO A 95 -28.19 16.63 -6.16
N LEU A 96 -26.92 16.55 -6.55
CA LEU A 96 -26.31 17.64 -7.30
C LEU A 96 -27.15 17.86 -8.56
N PRO A 97 -27.37 19.12 -9.01
CA PRO A 97 -27.96 19.37 -10.31
C PRO A 97 -27.07 18.71 -11.36
N CYS A 98 -27.57 17.64 -11.96
CA CYS A 98 -26.84 16.90 -12.98
C CYS A 98 -26.96 17.72 -14.27
N ASP A 99 -25.84 18.32 -14.70
CA ASP A 99 -25.73 18.95 -16.01
C ASP A 99 -25.97 17.88 -17.08
N SER A 100 -27.09 18.05 -17.78
CA SER A 100 -27.69 17.13 -18.73
C SER A 100 -26.86 16.98 -20.01
N SER A 101 -25.76 16.23 -19.98
CA SER A 101 -25.08 15.83 -21.23
C SER A 101 -24.34 14.50 -21.24
N SER A 102 -24.50 13.63 -20.24
CA SER A 102 -24.28 12.18 -20.39
C SER A 102 -24.76 11.42 -19.16
N SER A 103 -26.06 11.11 -19.11
CA SER A 103 -26.56 10.12 -18.14
C SER A 103 -26.15 8.74 -18.63
N ALA A 104 -24.89 8.37 -18.41
CA ALA A 104 -24.51 6.97 -18.42
C ALA A 104 -25.19 6.34 -17.21
N THR A 105 -26.35 5.72 -17.41
CA THR A 105 -27.03 4.95 -16.37
C THR A 105 -26.06 3.86 -15.91
N LEU A 106 -25.54 4.01 -14.69
CA LEU A 106 -24.70 2.99 -14.09
C LEU A 106 -25.55 1.74 -13.92
N ALA A 107 -25.29 0.73 -14.74
CA ALA A 107 -25.97 -0.55 -14.72
C ALA A 107 -24.94 -1.66 -14.58
N VAL A 108 -25.22 -2.61 -13.70
CA VAL A 108 -24.45 -3.83 -13.52
C VAL A 108 -24.93 -4.85 -14.53
N ASP A 109 -23.99 -5.47 -15.24
CA ASP A 109 -24.28 -6.56 -16.17
C ASP A 109 -24.26 -7.94 -15.48
N GLU A 110 -25.06 -8.86 -16.00
CA GLU A 110 -25.15 -10.22 -15.46
C GLU A 110 -23.84 -10.99 -15.65
N TYR A 111 -23.15 -10.81 -16.79
CA TYR A 111 -21.87 -11.46 -17.06
C TYR A 111 -20.80 -11.01 -16.07
N GLU A 112 -20.78 -9.71 -15.74
CA GLU A 112 -19.86 -9.15 -14.76
C GLU A 112 -20.13 -9.72 -13.36
N THR A 113 -21.40 -9.82 -12.98
CA THR A 113 -21.83 -10.41 -11.70
C THR A 113 -21.39 -11.87 -11.60
N ARG A 114 -21.57 -12.65 -12.68
CA ARG A 114 -21.11 -14.04 -12.76
C ARG A 114 -19.59 -14.15 -12.64
N CYS A 115 -18.84 -13.30 -13.34
CA CYS A 115 -17.38 -13.28 -13.25
C CYS A 115 -16.90 -12.91 -11.84
N ALA A 116 -17.57 -11.96 -11.19
CA ALA A 116 -17.26 -11.57 -9.82
C ALA A 116 -17.44 -12.73 -8.83
N LEU A 117 -18.56 -13.47 -8.92
CA LEU A 117 -18.79 -14.67 -8.11
C LEU A 117 -17.76 -15.77 -8.40
N GLY A 118 -17.38 -15.96 -9.66
CA GLY A 118 -16.36 -16.95 -10.05
C GLY A 118 -14.95 -16.63 -9.54
N ARG A 119 -14.64 -15.34 -9.32
CA ARG A 119 -13.34 -14.87 -8.80
C ARG A 119 -13.20 -15.01 -7.28
N LEU A 120 -14.29 -15.33 -6.56
CA LEU A 120 -14.25 -15.50 -5.11
C LEU A 120 -13.23 -16.57 -4.69
N ARG A 121 -12.53 -16.29 -3.59
CA ARG A 121 -11.61 -17.23 -2.95
C ARG A 121 -12.39 -18.05 -1.93
N GLU A 122 -12.48 -19.35 -2.14
CA GLU A 122 -13.32 -20.25 -1.33
C GLU A 122 -12.94 -20.30 0.15
N ASN A 123 -11.68 -19.98 0.46
CA ASN A 123 -11.10 -20.02 1.80
C ASN A 123 -11.16 -18.66 2.51
N GLU A 124 -11.87 -17.67 1.97
CA GLU A 124 -12.09 -16.40 2.64
C GLU A 124 -13.14 -16.51 3.75
N ALA A 125 -13.07 -15.59 4.71
CA ALA A 125 -14.00 -15.54 5.82
C ALA A 125 -15.43 -15.26 5.32
N PRO A 126 -16.46 -15.86 5.95
CA PRO A 126 -17.86 -15.56 5.64
C PRO A 126 -18.19 -14.07 5.81
N GLY A 127 -19.13 -13.60 4.99
CA GLY A 127 -19.69 -12.26 5.12
C GLY A 127 -20.55 -12.08 6.38
N PRO A 128 -21.12 -10.89 6.60
CA PRO A 128 -22.03 -10.60 7.73
C PRO A 128 -23.32 -11.43 7.70
N ASP A 129 -23.64 -12.01 6.55
CA ASP A 129 -24.73 -12.95 6.30
C ASP A 129 -24.36 -14.41 6.61
N MET A 130 -23.15 -14.66 7.10
CA MET A 130 -22.57 -15.98 7.37
C MET A 130 -22.49 -16.88 6.11
N THR A 131 -22.62 -16.32 4.91
CA THR A 131 -22.49 -17.09 3.68
C THR A 131 -21.01 -17.35 3.38
N LYS A 132 -20.67 -18.61 3.13
CA LYS A 132 -19.30 -18.99 2.77
C LYS A 132 -19.03 -18.62 1.32
N PRO A 133 -17.88 -18.01 0.98
CA PRO A 133 -17.52 -17.70 -0.40
C PRO A 133 -17.56 -18.92 -1.34
N ARG A 134 -17.28 -20.11 -0.81
CA ARG A 134 -17.41 -21.38 -1.52
C ARG A 134 -18.82 -21.65 -2.04
N LEU A 135 -19.86 -21.33 -1.28
CA LEU A 135 -21.25 -21.52 -1.71
C LEU A 135 -21.62 -20.53 -2.81
N LEU A 136 -21.22 -19.27 -2.65
CA LEU A 136 -21.45 -18.22 -3.66
C LEU A 136 -20.77 -18.56 -4.99
N LYS A 137 -19.56 -19.12 -4.93
CA LYS A 137 -18.83 -19.58 -6.10
C LYS A 137 -19.47 -20.79 -6.78
N LEU A 138 -19.95 -21.76 -5.99
CA LEU A 138 -20.67 -22.93 -6.53
C LEU A 138 -21.95 -22.51 -7.25
N CYS A 139 -22.66 -21.52 -6.70
CA CYS A 139 -23.88 -20.97 -7.27
C CYS A 139 -23.63 -19.83 -8.27
N SER A 140 -22.41 -19.66 -8.77
CA SER A 140 -22.04 -18.58 -9.69
C SER A 140 -22.79 -18.61 -11.02
N SER A 141 -23.38 -19.74 -11.39
CA SER A 141 -24.26 -19.85 -12.58
C SER A 141 -25.73 -19.53 -12.31
N GLN A 142 -26.19 -19.58 -11.05
CA GLN A 142 -27.61 -19.47 -10.68
C GLN A 142 -27.97 -18.15 -10.01
N LEU A 143 -27.04 -17.56 -9.25
CA LEU A 143 -27.23 -16.31 -8.53
C LEU A 143 -27.17 -15.03 -9.39
N PRO A 144 -26.44 -14.95 -10.53
CA PRO A 144 -26.28 -13.69 -11.26
C PRO A 144 -27.59 -12.98 -11.62
N PRO A 145 -28.62 -13.64 -12.20
CA PRO A 145 -29.84 -12.93 -12.61
C PRO A 145 -30.52 -12.17 -11.46
N VAL A 146 -30.63 -12.80 -10.29
CA VAL A 146 -31.28 -12.22 -9.11
C VAL A 146 -30.42 -11.13 -8.48
N LEU A 147 -29.11 -11.35 -8.38
CA LEU A 147 -28.19 -10.37 -7.79
C LEU A 147 -28.09 -9.12 -8.66
N THR A 148 -27.98 -9.28 -9.98
CA THR A 148 -27.96 -8.17 -10.94
C THR A 148 -29.23 -7.35 -10.86
N TYR A 149 -30.40 -7.99 -10.78
CA TYR A 149 -31.67 -7.29 -10.56
C TYR A 149 -31.66 -6.46 -9.27
N ILE A 150 -31.22 -7.06 -8.16
CA ILE A 150 -31.15 -6.36 -6.86
C ILE A 150 -30.18 -5.17 -6.92
N PHE A 151 -29.01 -5.34 -7.55
CA PHE A 151 -28.02 -4.28 -7.66
C PHE A 151 -28.52 -3.12 -8.52
N ASN A 152 -29.13 -3.41 -9.67
CA ASN A 152 -29.68 -2.36 -10.54
C ASN A 152 -30.86 -1.64 -9.87
N TRP A 153 -31.73 -2.37 -9.17
CA TRP A 153 -32.80 -1.76 -8.37
C TRP A 153 -32.24 -0.86 -7.25
N SER A 154 -31.17 -1.28 -6.58
CA SER A 154 -30.47 -0.49 -5.56
C SER A 154 -29.84 0.79 -6.14
N LEU A 155 -29.27 0.73 -7.34
CA LEU A 155 -28.70 1.86 -8.06
C LEU A 155 -29.77 2.87 -8.50
N GLU A 156 -30.90 2.39 -9.03
CA GLU A 156 -32.05 3.23 -9.39
C GLU A 156 -32.66 3.92 -8.15
N ALA A 157 -32.84 3.16 -7.07
CA ALA A 157 -33.43 3.65 -5.83
C ALA A 157 -32.46 4.53 -5.01
N ASN A 158 -31.16 4.55 -5.34
CA ASN A 158 -30.10 5.14 -4.51
C ASN A 158 -30.15 4.65 -3.05
N THR A 159 -30.52 3.38 -2.84
CA THR A 159 -30.63 2.79 -1.50
C THR A 159 -29.78 1.53 -1.42
N VAL A 160 -28.91 1.45 -0.41
CA VAL A 160 -28.10 0.25 -0.14
C VAL A 160 -28.86 -0.64 0.84
N SER A 161 -28.92 -1.95 0.56
CA SER A 161 -29.55 -2.93 1.44
C SER A 161 -28.95 -2.89 2.86
N PHE A 162 -29.80 -2.95 3.88
CA PHE A 162 -29.41 -2.79 5.29
C PHE A 162 -28.27 -3.72 5.75
N CYS A 163 -28.17 -4.91 5.17
CA CYS A 163 -27.12 -5.90 5.50
C CYS A 163 -25.70 -5.43 5.16
N PHE A 164 -25.52 -4.52 4.19
CA PHE A 164 -24.20 -3.97 3.84
C PHE A 164 -23.70 -2.91 4.85
N LYS A 165 -24.59 -2.34 5.68
CA LYS A 165 -24.22 -1.34 6.70
C LYS A 165 -23.63 -1.97 7.96
N LYS A 166 -23.82 -3.27 8.18
CA LYS A 166 -23.27 -3.97 9.35
C LYS A 166 -21.86 -4.46 9.05
N ILE A 167 -20.86 -3.77 9.59
CA ILE A 167 -19.46 -4.19 9.52
C ILE A 167 -19.25 -5.38 10.46
N TYR A 168 -18.92 -6.55 9.92
CA TYR A 168 -18.48 -7.69 10.72
C TYR A 168 -16.98 -7.54 11.06
N LYS A 169 -16.65 -7.35 12.33
CA LYS A 169 -15.26 -7.22 12.80
C LYS A 169 -14.75 -8.61 13.22
N CYS A 170 -14.10 -9.32 12.30
CA CYS A 170 -13.35 -10.54 12.64
C CYS A 170 -12.15 -10.18 13.55
N SER A 171 -12.10 -10.68 14.78
CA SER A 171 -10.91 -10.58 15.63
C SER A 171 -9.85 -11.60 15.17
N CYS A 172 -9.08 -11.26 14.14
CA CYS A 172 -7.94 -12.07 13.72
C CYS A 172 -6.70 -11.72 14.56
N SER A 173 -6.32 -12.61 15.48
CA SER A 173 -5.07 -12.47 16.23
C SER A 173 -3.88 -12.75 15.31
N LYS A 174 -2.93 -11.82 15.20
CA LYS A 174 -1.71 -12.02 14.42
C LYS A 174 -0.84 -13.04 15.15
N LYS A 175 -0.59 -14.21 14.54
CA LYS A 175 0.41 -15.14 15.06
C LYS A 175 1.77 -14.45 15.03
N GLY A 176 2.39 -14.29 16.19
CA GLY A 176 3.78 -13.85 16.29
C GLY A 176 4.65 -14.86 15.53
N PHE A 177 5.41 -14.38 14.55
CA PHE A 177 6.47 -15.18 13.94
C PHE A 177 7.59 -15.32 14.97
N THR A 178 7.77 -16.54 15.47
CA THR A 178 8.96 -16.97 16.21
C THR A 178 10.17 -16.97 15.30
#